data_AF-A0A8J6WLI9-F1
#
_entry.id   AF-A0A8J6WLI9-F1
#
_cell.length_a   1.000
_cell.length_b   1.000
_cell.length_c   1.000
_cell.angle_alpha   90.00
_cell.angle_beta   90.00
_cell.angle_gamma   90.00
#
_symmetry.space_group_name_H-M   'P 1'
#
loop_
_entity.id
_entity.type
_entity.pdbx_description
1 polymer ?
#
loop_
_entity_poly.entity_id
_entity_poly.type
_entity_poly.pdbx_seq_one_letter_code
_entity_poly.pdbx_strand_id
1 'polypeptide(L)'
;MSNDFRELNTQSLDKDAALMFSSSMFKVEEFLSKIQETFPHPGYQAFSTALNPKGGIPGSWRDWFSKGIDCEILRTDAKGWKKGKLRIRIAVEFCPDEAEEVTEGIDLLNEQVKSSLDNIRQMQSH
;
A
#
# COMPACT_ATOMS: atom_id res chain seq x y z
N MET A 1 -0.42 4.82 -20.52
CA MET A 1 -0.65 5.05 -19.09
C MET A 1 -0.71 3.69 -18.44
N SER A 2 0.30 3.36 -17.64
CA SER A 2 0.22 2.17 -16.80
C SER A 2 -0.96 2.30 -15.84
N ASN A 3 -1.59 1.20 -15.46
CA ASN A 3 -2.67 1.18 -14.46
C ASN A 3 -2.23 0.39 -13.21
N ASP A 4 -0.92 0.28 -13.03
CA ASP A 4 -0.27 -0.51 -11.99
C ASP A 4 -0.07 0.34 -10.74
N PHE A 5 -1.18 0.58 -10.04
CA PHE A 5 -1.15 1.21 -8.72
C PHE A 5 -0.48 0.29 -7.72
N ARG A 6 0.49 0.83 -6.97
CA ARG A 6 1.10 0.17 -5.82
C ARG A 6 0.83 0.93 -4.53
N GLU A 7 0.60 0.20 -3.45
CA GLU A 7 0.43 0.80 -2.12
C GLU A 7 1.76 1.38 -1.62
N LEU A 8 1.78 2.68 -1.35
CA LEU A 8 2.87 3.33 -0.63
C LEU A 8 2.75 3.00 0.85
N ASN A 9 3.81 2.45 1.42
CA ASN A 9 3.89 2.18 2.85
C ASN A 9 5.25 2.60 3.42
N THR A 10 5.29 2.86 4.73
CA THR A 10 6.50 3.32 5.42
C THR A 10 7.59 2.26 5.57
N GLN A 11 7.33 1.02 5.13
CA GLN A 11 8.27 -0.10 5.13
C GLN A 11 8.86 -0.36 3.74
N SER A 12 8.46 0.41 2.72
CA SER A 12 8.94 0.29 1.36
C SER A 12 10.22 1.10 1.12
N LEU A 13 10.92 0.79 0.02
CA LEU A 13 12.09 1.55 -0.44
C LEU A 13 11.75 3.04 -0.64
N ASP A 14 10.49 3.33 -0.94
CA ASP A 14 9.99 4.68 -1.24
C ASP A 14 9.86 5.57 0.00
N LYS A 15 10.02 5.06 1.23
CA LYS A 15 9.80 5.88 2.46
C LYS A 15 10.66 7.16 2.49
N ASP A 16 11.88 7.07 1.95
CA ASP A 16 12.85 8.16 1.90
C ASP A 16 12.76 8.97 0.59
N ALA A 17 11.90 8.56 -0.34
CA ALA A 17 11.67 9.26 -1.60
C ALA A 17 10.90 10.56 -1.41
N ALA A 18 10.93 11.41 -2.43
CA ALA A 18 10.24 12.70 -2.47
C ALA A 18 8.96 12.61 -3.32
N LEU A 19 7.83 13.04 -2.74
CA LEU A 19 6.60 13.33 -3.46
C LEU A 19 6.61 14.79 -3.87
N MET A 20 6.65 15.06 -5.17
CA MET A 20 6.63 16.40 -5.72
C MET A 20 5.28 16.70 -6.38
N PHE A 21 4.67 17.79 -5.94
CA PHE A 21 3.59 18.47 -6.62
C PHE A 21 4.16 19.68 -7.36
N SER A 22 3.36 20.32 -8.20
CA SER A 22 3.80 21.49 -8.98
C SER A 22 4.35 22.66 -8.14
N SER A 23 3.96 22.76 -6.86
CA SER A 23 4.33 23.86 -5.97
C SER A 23 4.93 23.43 -4.63
N SER A 24 5.04 22.14 -4.37
CA SER A 24 5.47 21.62 -3.07
C SER A 24 6.13 20.25 -3.18
N MET A 25 6.93 19.91 -2.19
CA MET A 25 7.63 18.63 -2.13
C MET A 25 7.61 18.13 -0.69
N PHE A 26 7.38 16.84 -0.50
CA PHE A 26 7.33 16.19 0.81
C PHE A 26 8.11 14.89 0.78
N LYS A 27 8.69 14.50 1.91
CA LYS A 27 9.17 13.14 2.09
C LYS A 27 7.97 12.19 2.18
N VAL A 28 8.01 11.04 1.49
CA VAL A 28 6.91 10.07 1.45
C VAL A 28 6.49 9.66 2.87
N GLU A 29 7.43 9.29 3.74
CA GLU A 29 7.09 8.85 5.10
C GLU A 29 6.34 9.91 5.92
N GLU A 30 6.72 11.18 5.80
CA GLU A 30 6.11 12.29 6.53
C GLU A 30 4.68 12.52 6.02
N PHE A 31 4.52 12.50 4.70
CA PHE A 31 3.23 12.64 4.06
C PHE A 31 2.26 11.52 4.46
N LEU A 32 2.69 10.26 4.36
CA LEU A 32 1.90 9.10 4.75
C LEU A 32 1.55 9.12 6.24
N SER A 33 2.53 9.44 7.10
CA SER A 33 2.30 9.57 8.54
C SER A 33 1.22 10.62 8.82
N LYS A 34 1.27 11.75 8.11
CA LYS A 34 0.27 12.79 8.31
C LYS A 34 -1.12 12.38 7.84
N ILE A 35 -1.24 11.63 6.75
CA ILE A 35 -2.51 11.05 6.33
C ILE A 35 -3.08 10.14 7.42
N GLN A 36 -2.27 9.22 7.94
CA GLN A 36 -2.72 8.28 8.97
C GLN A 36 -3.10 8.96 10.29
N GLU A 37 -2.48 10.09 10.65
CA GLU A 37 -2.83 10.87 11.83
C GLU A 37 -4.10 11.71 11.66
N THR A 38 -4.27 12.31 10.48
CA THR A 38 -5.25 13.40 10.29
C THR A 38 -6.56 12.94 9.68
N PHE A 39 -6.56 11.95 8.80
CA PHE A 39 -7.77 11.52 8.08
C PHE A 39 -8.76 10.71 8.94
N PRO A 40 -8.35 9.84 9.88
CA PRO A 40 -9.30 8.98 10.59
C PRO A 40 -10.42 9.73 11.31
N HIS A 41 -10.12 10.86 11.96
CA HIS A 41 -11.13 11.55 12.77
C HIS A 41 -12.17 12.31 11.92
N PRO A 42 -11.80 13.24 11.02
CA PRO A 42 -12.76 13.91 10.14
C PRO A 42 -13.46 12.93 9.18
N GLY A 43 -12.72 11.93 8.68
CA GLY A 43 -13.28 10.88 7.82
C GLY A 43 -14.34 10.05 8.55
N TYR A 44 -14.08 9.67 9.80
CA TYR A 44 -15.08 9.01 10.65
C TYR A 44 -16.30 9.89 10.88
N GLN A 45 -16.11 11.18 11.16
CA GLN A 45 -17.23 12.10 11.43
C GLN A 45 -18.15 12.19 10.21
N ALA A 46 -17.60 12.41 9.02
CA ALA A 46 -18.39 12.43 7.78
C ALA A 46 -19.09 11.09 7.52
N PHE A 47 -18.37 9.98 7.69
CA PHE A 47 -18.90 8.62 7.53
C PHE A 47 -20.07 8.33 8.50
N SER A 48 -19.89 8.66 9.78
CA SER A 48 -20.92 8.49 10.81
C SER A 48 -22.13 9.37 10.54
N THR A 49 -21.94 10.62 10.11
CA THR A 49 -23.04 11.53 9.75
C THR A 49 -23.81 10.99 8.55
N ALA A 50 -23.13 10.49 7.52
CA ALA A 50 -23.77 9.95 6.32
C ALA A 50 -24.63 8.71 6.60
N LEU A 51 -24.24 7.89 7.59
CA LEU A 51 -24.98 6.68 7.98
C LEU A 51 -26.00 6.92 9.10
N ASN A 52 -25.98 8.08 9.76
CA ASN A 52 -26.93 8.40 10.83
C ASN A 52 -28.42 8.25 10.40
N PRO A 53 -28.84 8.70 9.20
CA PRO A 53 -30.22 8.50 8.72
C PRO A 53 -30.61 7.02 8.52
N LYS A 54 -29.63 6.10 8.50
CA LYS A 54 -29.82 4.65 8.32
C LYS A 54 -29.69 3.87 9.63
N GLY A 55 -29.67 4.56 10.77
CA GLY A 55 -29.52 3.96 12.10
C GLY A 55 -28.14 4.13 12.74
N GLY A 56 -27.22 4.80 12.04
CA GLY A 56 -25.88 5.09 12.55
C GLY A 56 -24.94 3.88 12.58
N ILE A 57 -23.77 4.08 13.15
CA ILE A 57 -22.73 3.07 13.32
C ILE A 57 -22.24 3.05 14.77
N PRO A 58 -21.90 1.88 15.33
CA PRO A 58 -21.44 1.78 16.71
C PRO A 58 -19.95 2.14 16.84
N GLY A 59 -19.53 2.40 18.07
CA GLY A 59 -18.13 2.62 18.44
C GLY A 59 -17.62 4.03 18.18
N SER A 60 -16.33 4.24 18.46
CA SER A 60 -15.63 5.51 18.21
C SER A 60 -14.75 5.41 16.96
N TRP A 61 -14.28 6.54 16.45
CA TRP A 61 -13.31 6.57 15.35
C TRP A 61 -12.08 5.68 15.65
N ARG A 62 -11.58 5.68 16.90
CA ARG A 62 -10.43 4.84 17.26
C ARG A 62 -10.73 3.36 17.06
N ASP A 63 -11.93 2.90 17.39
CA ASP A 63 -12.28 1.48 17.26
C ASP A 63 -12.27 1.06 15.78
N TRP A 64 -12.88 1.88 14.90
CA TRP A 64 -12.94 1.62 13.46
C TRP A 64 -11.56 1.58 12.79
N PHE A 65 -10.61 2.40 13.23
CA PHE A 65 -9.27 2.51 12.64
C PHE A 65 -8.18 1.74 13.42
N SER A 66 -8.53 0.97 14.47
CA SER A 66 -7.59 0.13 15.21
C SER A 66 -8.06 -1.34 15.31
N LYS A 67 -8.75 -1.70 16.38
CA LYS A 67 -9.17 -3.08 16.71
C LYS A 67 -10.37 -3.58 15.90
N GLY A 68 -11.10 -2.69 15.24
CA GLY A 68 -12.33 -2.97 14.53
C GLY A 68 -13.58 -3.07 15.42
N ILE A 69 -14.72 -3.16 14.76
CA ILE A 69 -16.06 -3.25 15.32
C ILE A 69 -16.63 -4.64 15.04
N ASP A 70 -17.21 -5.27 16.06
CA ASP A 70 -17.90 -6.55 15.90
C ASP A 70 -19.16 -6.38 15.02
N CYS A 71 -19.32 -7.28 14.05
CA CYS A 71 -20.45 -7.25 13.13
C CYS A 71 -20.77 -8.67 12.61
N GLU A 72 -21.88 -8.78 11.88
CA GLU A 72 -22.26 -9.99 11.16
C GLU A 72 -22.41 -9.67 9.67
N ILE A 73 -21.93 -10.55 8.80
CA ILE A 73 -22.12 -10.45 7.35
C ILE A 73 -22.99 -11.61 6.87
N LEU A 74 -23.96 -11.29 6.02
CA LEU A 74 -24.78 -12.27 5.31
C LEU A 74 -24.39 -12.21 3.83
N ARG A 75 -23.89 -13.32 3.29
CA ARG A 75 -23.64 -13.46 1.85
C ARG A 75 -24.72 -14.35 1.24
N THR A 76 -25.10 -14.07 -0.01
CA THR A 76 -26.10 -14.84 -0.76
C THR A 76 -25.66 -16.26 -1.08
N ASP A 77 -24.35 -16.50 -1.15
CA ASP A 77 -23.73 -17.80 -1.39
C ASP A 77 -23.41 -18.58 -0.09
N ALA A 78 -23.66 -18.00 1.08
CA ALA A 78 -23.35 -18.58 2.37
C ALA A 78 -24.58 -19.14 3.08
N LYS A 79 -24.35 -20.10 3.98
CA LYS A 79 -25.39 -20.73 4.82
C LYS A 79 -25.80 -19.85 6.03
N GLY A 80 -26.01 -18.55 5.83
CA GLY A 80 -26.50 -17.62 6.87
C GLY A 80 -25.49 -16.57 7.35
N TRP A 81 -25.81 -15.94 8.50
CA TRP A 81 -25.02 -14.87 9.11
C TRP A 81 -23.68 -15.37 9.67
N LYS A 82 -22.60 -14.64 9.38
CA LYS A 82 -21.25 -14.93 9.90
C LYS A 82 -20.76 -13.77 10.77
N LYS A 83 -20.48 -14.06 12.04
CA LYS A 83 -19.82 -13.13 12.98
C LYS A 83 -18.38 -12.84 12.58
N GLY A 84 -17.97 -11.60 12.77
CA GLY A 84 -16.61 -11.13 12.51
C GLY A 84 -16.38 -9.72 13.03
N LYS A 85 -15.28 -9.10 12.58
CA LYS A 85 -14.96 -7.70 12.86
C LYS A 85 -14.73 -6.94 11.56
N LEU A 86 -15.24 -5.71 11.50
CA LEU A 86 -14.99 -4.76 10.43
C LEU A 86 -14.04 -3.67 10.91
N ARG A 87 -13.05 -3.29 10.10
CA ARG A 87 -12.17 -2.15 10.36
C ARG A 87 -11.92 -1.38 9.07
N ILE A 88 -11.54 -0.12 9.21
CA ILE A 88 -11.18 0.76 8.10
C ILE A 88 -9.66 0.91 8.08
N ARG A 89 -9.10 0.85 6.87
CA ARG A 89 -7.69 1.15 6.58
C ARG A 89 -7.65 2.23 5.51
N ILE A 90 -6.70 3.16 5.65
CA ILE A 90 -6.45 4.19 4.66
C ILE A 90 -5.18 3.77 3.93
N ALA A 91 -5.28 3.55 2.63
CA ALA A 91 -4.15 3.26 1.76
C ALA A 91 -3.91 4.46 0.84
N VAL A 92 -2.65 4.71 0.51
CA VAL A 92 -2.24 5.71 -0.47
C VAL A 92 -1.50 4.93 -1.56
N GLU A 93 -1.91 5.10 -2.80
CA GLU A 93 -1.35 4.35 -3.92
C GLU A 93 -0.67 5.29 -4.91
N PHE A 94 0.39 4.80 -5.55
CA PHE A 94 1.13 5.50 -6.57
C PHE A 94 1.15 4.68 -7.86
N CYS A 95 0.91 5.32 -8.98
CA CYS A 95 1.02 4.72 -10.31
C CYS A 95 2.01 5.56 -11.12
N PRO A 96 3.18 5.02 -11.49
CA PRO A 96 4.10 5.74 -12.37
C PRO A 96 3.55 5.80 -13.80
N ASP A 97 3.86 6.87 -14.53
CA ASP A 97 3.41 7.05 -15.92
C ASP A 97 4.07 6.03 -16.87
N GLU A 98 5.33 5.69 -16.59
CA GLU A 98 6.11 4.66 -17.25
C GLU A 98 6.26 3.45 -16.32
N ALA A 99 6.26 2.24 -16.89
CA ALA A 99 6.51 1.05 -16.09
C ALA A 99 7.92 1.12 -15.49
N GLU A 100 8.05 0.84 -14.20
CA GLU A 100 9.36 0.74 -13.59
C GLU A 100 10.13 -0.42 -14.23
N GLU A 101 11.32 -0.13 -14.78
CA GLU A 101 12.23 -1.18 -15.19
C GLU A 101 12.65 -1.95 -13.93
N VAL A 102 12.34 -3.24 -13.88
CA VAL A 102 12.74 -4.13 -12.78
C VAL A 102 14.26 -4.33 -12.86
N THR A 103 15.03 -3.41 -12.29
CA THR A 103 16.50 -3.50 -12.20
C THR A 103 16.99 -4.33 -11.02
N GLU A 104 16.10 -4.92 -10.21
CA GLU A 104 16.48 -5.84 -9.13
C GLU A 104 16.59 -7.27 -9.66
N GLY A 105 17.67 -7.55 -10.40
CA GLY A 105 18.01 -8.92 -10.80
C GLY A 105 18.99 -9.04 -11.96
N ILE A 106 19.08 -8.00 -12.80
CA ILE A 106 19.92 -8.04 -14.01
C ILE A 106 21.41 -7.83 -13.65
N ASP A 107 21.73 -7.01 -12.64
CA ASP A 107 23.13 -6.76 -12.27
C ASP A 107 23.83 -7.98 -11.66
N LEU A 108 23.12 -8.77 -10.83
CA LEU A 108 23.69 -10.01 -10.25
C LEU A 108 23.89 -11.09 -11.31
N LEU A 109 22.98 -11.20 -12.28
CA LEU A 109 23.10 -12.14 -13.40
C LEU A 109 24.23 -11.71 -14.35
N ASN A 110 24.42 -10.42 -14.60
CA ASN A 110 25.49 -9.93 -15.48
C ASN A 110 26.89 -10.17 -14.90
N GLU A 111 27.09 -10.03 -13.59
CA GLU A 111 28.37 -10.38 -12.96
C GLU A 111 28.63 -11.89 -12.97
N GLN A 112 27.61 -12.71 -12.71
CA GLN A 112 27.75 -14.16 -12.70
C GLN A 112 27.95 -14.75 -14.11
N VAL A 113 27.34 -14.15 -15.13
CA VAL A 113 27.56 -14.51 -16.55
C VAL A 113 28.96 -14.08 -17.00
N LYS A 114 29.44 -12.88 -16.64
CA LYS A 114 30.82 -12.46 -16.94
C LYS A 114 31.86 -13.39 -16.34
N SER A 115 31.71 -13.76 -15.05
CA SER A 115 32.68 -14.66 -14.39
C SER A 115 32.61 -16.11 -14.95
N SER A 116 31.43 -16.58 -15.36
CA SER A 116 31.26 -17.90 -15.99
C SER A 116 31.87 -17.97 -17.40
N LEU A 117 31.81 -16.88 -18.17
CA LEU A 117 32.38 -16.81 -19.52
C LEU A 117 33.92 -16.72 -19.50
N ASP A 118 34.50 -16.07 -18.49
CA ASP A 118 35.96 -15.99 -18.35
C ASP A 118 36.59 -17.36 -18.03
N ASN A 119 35.89 -18.23 -17.28
CA ASN A 119 36.33 -19.61 -17.04
C ASN A 119 36.43 -20.44 -18.34
N ILE A 120 35.52 -20.24 -19.30
CA ILE A 120 35.54 -20.96 -20.58
C ILE A 120 36.72 -20.50 -21.45
N ARG A 121 37.05 -19.21 -21.43
CA ARG A 121 38.20 -18.64 -22.15
C ARG A 121 39.53 -19.20 -21.65
N GLN A 122 39.64 -19.51 -20.35
CA GLN A 122 40.82 -20.15 -19.76
C GLN A 122 40.94 -21.64 -20.08
N MET A 123 39.84 -22.34 -20.40
CA MET A 123 39.87 -23.76 -20.77
C MET A 123 40.32 -24.01 -22.21
N GLN A 124 40.26 -23.00 -23.09
CA GLN A 124 40.60 -23.12 -24.52
C GLN A 124 42.07 -22.76 -24.81
N SER A 125 42.87 -22.43 -23.78
CA SER A 125 44.27 -22.02 -23.91
C SER A 125 45.30 -23.08 -23.47
N HIS A 126 44.89 -24.35 -23.36
CA HIS A 126 45.78 -25.51 -23.19
C HIS A 126 45.64 -26.50 -24.34
#